data_AF-A0A377Z9G3-F1
#
_entry.id   AF-A0A377Z9G3-F1
#
_cell.length_a   1.000
_cell.length_b   1.000
_cell.length_c   1.000
_cell.angle_alpha   90.00
_cell.angle_beta   90.00
_cell.angle_gamma   90.00
#
_symmetry.space_group_name_H-M   'P 1'
#
loop_
_entity.id
_entity.type
_entity.pdbx_description
1 polymer ?
#
loop_
_entity_poly.entity_id
_entity_poly.type
_entity_poly.pdbx_seq_one_letter_code
_entity_poly.pdbx_strand_id
1 'polypeptide(L)'
;MIALLLIACPLLPFLLMIFFKGDRLAARSRGAAWVCGYDHEQSMVVTAHGFAMPVKEAFAPLLKLRHWLNPVRLVPGWQSASAPALLRGIALVELAVLVVIVISRGA
;
A
#
# COMPACT_ATOMS: atom_id res chain seq x y z
N MET A 1 -48.47 -18.66 -15.26
CA MET A 1 -47.84 -19.33 -14.09
C MET A 1 -46.48 -18.74 -13.73
N ILE A 2 -45.54 -18.59 -14.68
CA ILE A 2 -44.21 -17.97 -14.43
C ILE A 2 -44.30 -16.55 -13.84
N ALA A 3 -45.23 -15.70 -14.29
CA ALA A 3 -45.40 -14.36 -13.75
C ALA A 3 -45.73 -14.35 -12.24
N LEU A 4 -46.54 -15.30 -11.76
CA LEU A 4 -46.89 -15.42 -10.34
C LEU A 4 -45.69 -15.86 -9.50
N LEU A 5 -44.88 -16.79 -10.00
CA LEU A 5 -43.66 -17.25 -9.32
C LEU A 5 -42.61 -16.14 -9.23
N LEU A 6 -42.44 -15.35 -10.30
CA LEU A 6 -41.52 -14.21 -10.33
C LEU A 6 -41.93 -13.09 -9.37
N ILE A 7 -43.24 -12.87 -9.16
CA ILE A 7 -43.73 -11.90 -8.19
C ILE A 7 -43.65 -12.45 -6.76
N ALA A 8 -43.98 -13.72 -6.55
CA ALA A 8 -43.93 -14.34 -5.23
C ALA A 8 -42.49 -14.43 -4.68
N CYS A 9 -41.50 -14.61 -5.55
CA CYS A 9 -40.09 -14.77 -5.18
C CYS A 9 -39.50 -13.61 -4.36
N PRO A 10 -39.64 -12.32 -4.74
CA PRO A 10 -39.23 -11.18 -3.91
C PRO A 10 -40.25 -10.82 -2.82
N LEU A 11 -41.53 -11.13 -3.01
CA LEU A 11 -42.60 -10.75 -2.09
C LEU A 11 -42.60 -11.63 -0.83
N LEU A 12 -42.22 -12.90 -0.96
CA LEU A 12 -42.06 -13.84 0.14
C LEU A 12 -40.97 -13.42 1.17
N PRO A 13 -39.70 -13.12 0.80
CA PRO A 13 -38.70 -12.63 1.75
C PRO A 13 -39.08 -11.27 2.33
N PHE A 14 -39.85 -10.45 1.60
CA PHE A 14 -40.37 -9.18 2.12
C PHE A 14 -41.40 -9.40 3.24
N LEU A 15 -42.37 -10.29 3.02
CA LEU A 15 -43.34 -10.66 4.04
C LEU A 15 -42.65 -11.31 5.25
N LEU A 16 -41.72 -12.24 5.01
CA LEU A 16 -40.92 -12.84 6.09
C LEU A 16 -40.15 -11.77 6.86
N MET A 17 -39.52 -10.80 6.18
CA MET A 17 -38.80 -9.72 6.85
C MET A 17 -39.72 -8.81 7.68
N ILE A 18 -40.98 -8.63 7.29
CA ILE A 18 -41.96 -7.83 8.07
C ILE A 18 -42.46 -8.61 9.29
N PHE A 19 -42.82 -9.87 9.12
CA PHE A 19 -43.37 -10.70 10.22
C PHE A 19 -42.29 -11.17 11.21
N PHE A 20 -41.07 -11.46 10.73
CA PHE A 20 -39.92 -11.88 11.53
C PHE A 20 -38.95 -10.72 11.83
N LYS A 21 -39.42 -9.47 11.71
CA LYS A 21 -38.70 -8.28 12.19
C LYS A 21 -38.70 -8.29 13.72
N GLY A 22 -37.95 -9.21 14.33
CA GLY A 22 -37.77 -9.28 15.79
C GLY A 22 -37.01 -8.06 16.31
N ASP A 23 -36.14 -8.25 17.31
CA ASP A 23 -35.27 -7.21 17.86
C ASP A 23 -34.12 -6.84 16.93
N ARG A 24 -34.42 -6.49 15.67
CA ARG A 24 -33.43 -5.97 14.74
C ARG A 24 -32.93 -4.65 15.30
N LEU A 25 -31.70 -4.67 15.80
CA LEU A 25 -31.01 -3.51 16.33
C LEU A 25 -31.09 -2.34 15.32
N ALA A 26 -31.31 -1.14 15.84
CA ALA A 26 -31.33 0.06 15.02
C ALA A 26 -30.04 0.17 14.21
N ALA A 27 -30.16 0.61 12.96
CA ALA A 27 -29.01 0.82 12.09
C ALA A 27 -28.09 1.89 12.71
N ARG A 28 -27.00 1.44 13.34
CA ARG A 28 -26.04 2.30 14.03
C ARG A 28 -24.96 2.70 13.05
N SER A 29 -24.82 4.00 12.83
CA SER A 29 -23.72 4.58 12.04
C SER A 29 -22.57 5.11 12.89
N ARG A 30 -22.78 5.29 14.21
CA ARG A 30 -21.81 5.94 15.12
C ARG A 30 -21.79 5.31 16.52
N GLY A 31 -20.64 5.43 17.18
CA GLY A 31 -20.36 4.95 18.55
C GLY A 31 -19.31 3.83 18.58
N ALA A 32 -19.15 3.14 19.71
CA ALA A 32 -18.26 2.00 19.87
C ALA A 32 -18.42 0.96 18.73
N ALA A 33 -17.30 0.41 18.25
CA ALA A 33 -17.32 -0.58 17.18
C ALA A 33 -18.10 -1.85 17.61
N TRP A 34 -18.52 -2.66 16.62
CA TRP A 34 -19.17 -3.94 16.92
C TRP A 34 -18.16 -4.91 17.52
N VAL A 35 -18.56 -5.60 18.58
CA VAL A 35 -17.69 -6.50 19.34
C VAL A 35 -18.45 -7.80 19.62
N CYS A 36 -17.77 -8.95 19.59
CA CYS A 36 -18.38 -10.27 19.81
C CYS A 36 -18.70 -10.57 21.30
N GLY A 37 -19.20 -9.57 22.05
CA GLY A 37 -19.59 -9.73 23.46
C GLY A 37 -18.55 -9.32 24.51
N TYR A 38 -17.37 -8.85 24.08
CA TYR A 38 -16.39 -8.17 24.94
C TYR A 38 -16.47 -6.65 24.76
N ASP A 39 -15.81 -5.89 25.63
CA ASP A 39 -15.76 -4.42 25.50
C ASP A 39 -14.71 -4.01 24.45
N HIS A 40 -14.86 -2.79 23.94
CA HIS A 40 -13.99 -2.24 22.92
C HIS A 40 -12.62 -1.87 23.51
N GLU A 41 -11.59 -2.65 23.20
CA GLU A 41 -10.22 -2.36 23.62
C GLU A 41 -9.55 -1.31 22.70
N GLN A 42 -8.67 -0.46 23.24
CA GLN A 42 -7.96 0.55 22.45
C GLN A 42 -7.08 -0.05 21.33
N SER A 43 -6.66 -1.31 21.49
CA SER A 43 -5.92 -2.08 20.49
C SER A 43 -6.73 -2.37 19.21
N MET A 44 -8.07 -2.34 19.29
CA MET A 44 -8.99 -2.68 18.20
C MET A 44 -9.33 -1.50 17.29
N VAL A 45 -8.83 -0.30 17.62
CA VAL A 45 -8.96 0.87 16.74
C VAL A 45 -8.06 0.67 15.53
N VAL A 46 -8.59 0.95 14.34
CA VAL A 46 -7.80 0.95 13.10
C VAL A 46 -6.75 2.06 13.19
N THR A 47 -5.55 1.70 13.63
CA THR A 47 -4.40 2.59 13.63
C THR A 47 -3.68 2.51 12.28
N ALA A 48 -2.99 3.58 11.91
CA ALA A 48 -2.12 3.56 10.72
C ALA A 48 -1.10 2.40 10.79
N HIS A 49 -0.66 2.03 12.00
CA HIS A 49 0.24 0.91 12.21
C HIS A 49 -0.43 -0.44 11.98
N GLY A 50 -1.65 -0.63 12.50
CA GLY A 50 -2.46 -1.83 12.30
C GLY A 50 -2.79 -2.08 10.82
N PHE A 51 -2.98 -1.02 10.03
CA PHE A 51 -3.13 -1.12 8.58
C PHE A 51 -1.80 -1.42 7.87
N ALA A 52 -0.71 -0.76 8.27
CA ALA A 52 0.59 -0.91 7.61
C ALA A 52 1.22 -2.29 7.83
N MET A 53 0.89 -3.00 8.92
CA MET A 53 1.46 -4.30 9.26
C MET A 53 1.13 -5.41 8.25
N PRO A 54 -0.15 -5.67 7.88
CA PRO A 54 -0.47 -6.66 6.84
C PRO A 54 0.06 -6.25 5.46
N VAL A 55 0.10 -4.95 5.15
CA VAL A 55 0.73 -4.45 3.91
C VAL A 55 2.22 -4.78 3.90
N LYS A 56 2.93 -4.52 5.00
CA LYS A 56 4.35 -4.86 5.14
C LYS A 56 4.58 -6.36 4.98
N GLU A 57 3.69 -7.20 5.50
CA GLU A 57 3.82 -8.65 5.39
C GLU A 57 3.56 -9.14 3.96
N ALA A 58 2.52 -8.62 3.29
CA ALA A 58 2.24 -8.92 1.89
C ALA A 58 3.42 -8.56 0.96
N PHE A 59 4.13 -7.47 1.26
CA PHE A 59 5.30 -7.00 0.51
C PHE A 59 6.64 -7.39 1.15
N ALA A 60 6.66 -8.29 2.14
CA ALA A 60 7.87 -8.77 2.80
C ALA A 60 8.95 -9.30 1.83
N PRO A 61 8.63 -10.11 0.78
CA PRO A 61 9.67 -10.59 -0.13
C PRO A 61 10.32 -9.44 -0.92
N LEU A 62 9.54 -8.45 -1.36
CA LEU A 62 10.08 -7.29 -2.08
C LEU A 62 10.95 -6.42 -1.18
N LEU A 63 10.52 -6.20 0.07
CA LEU A 63 11.28 -5.43 1.04
C LEU A 63 12.61 -6.13 1.40
N LYS A 64 12.59 -7.46 1.54
CA LYS A 64 13.81 -8.27 1.73
C LYS A 64 14.72 -8.21 0.50
N LEU A 65 14.17 -8.33 -0.71
CA LEU A 65 14.93 -8.24 -1.94
C LEU A 65 15.62 -6.88 -2.11
N ARG A 66 14.89 -5.78 -1.83
CA ARG A 66 15.47 -4.43 -1.78
C ARG A 66 16.64 -4.32 -0.80
N HIS A 67 16.51 -4.94 0.37
CA HIS A 67 17.56 -4.92 1.38
C HIS A 67 18.78 -5.74 0.96
N TRP A 68 18.56 -6.90 0.33
CA TRP A 68 19.62 -7.75 -0.22
C TRP A 68 20.38 -7.09 -1.38
N LEU A 69 19.65 -6.45 -2.29
CA LEU A 69 20.21 -5.73 -3.44
C LEU A 69 20.81 -4.36 -3.07
N ASN A 70 20.81 -3.99 -1.78
CA ASN A 70 21.29 -2.67 -1.38
C ASN A 70 22.82 -2.55 -1.60
N PRO A 71 23.30 -1.72 -2.54
CA PRO A 71 24.71 -1.62 -2.88
C PRO A 71 25.55 -1.02 -1.74
N VAL A 72 24.92 -0.39 -0.74
CA VAL A 72 25.60 0.14 0.45
C VAL A 72 26.31 -0.94 1.24
N ARG A 73 25.85 -2.20 1.17
CA ARG A 73 26.57 -3.34 1.78
C ARG A 73 27.92 -3.62 1.14
N LEU A 74 28.06 -3.34 -0.16
CA LEU A 74 29.27 -3.61 -0.94
C LEU A 74 30.19 -2.39 -1.02
N VAL A 75 29.60 -1.19 -1.13
CA VAL A 75 30.33 0.07 -1.25
C VAL A 75 29.83 1.05 -0.18
N PRO A 76 30.52 1.14 0.98
CA PRO A 76 30.19 2.14 1.99
C PRO A 76 30.39 3.53 1.38
N GLY A 77 29.30 4.30 1.28
CA GLY A 77 29.30 5.63 0.65
C GLY A 77 28.52 5.74 -0.67
N TRP A 78 28.01 4.63 -1.23
CA TRP A 78 27.20 4.66 -2.47
C TRP A 78 25.94 5.55 -2.35
N GLN A 79 25.30 5.56 -1.18
CA GLN A 79 24.14 6.41 -0.89
C GLN A 79 24.52 7.73 -0.20
N SER A 80 25.81 8.11 -0.20
CA SER A 80 26.19 9.41 0.35
C SER A 80 25.57 10.54 -0.48
N ALA A 81 25.09 11.58 0.20
CA ALA A 81 24.53 12.76 -0.46
C ALA A 81 25.55 13.47 -1.37
N SER A 82 26.85 13.20 -1.19
CA SER A 82 27.97 13.74 -1.97
C SER A 82 28.32 12.92 -3.21
N ALA A 83 27.94 11.65 -3.31
CA ALA A 83 28.19 10.80 -4.49
C ALA A 83 27.73 11.42 -5.82
N PRO A 84 26.50 11.97 -5.96
CA PRO A 84 26.07 12.59 -7.21
C PRO A 84 26.83 13.87 -7.57
N ALA A 85 27.32 14.63 -6.59
CA ALA A 85 28.14 15.82 -6.85
C ALA A 85 29.52 15.43 -7.40
N LEU A 86 30.13 14.39 -6.84
CA LEU A 86 31.43 13.89 -7.26
C LEU A 86 31.37 13.27 -8.68
N LEU A 87 30.33 12.48 -8.97
CA LEU A 87 30.11 11.92 -10.32
C LEU A 87 29.90 13.00 -11.38
N ARG A 88 29.19 14.09 -11.05
CA ARG A 88 29.03 15.24 -11.95
C ARG A 88 30.36 15.94 -12.23
N GLY A 89 31.22 16.10 -11.20
CA GLY A 89 32.56 16.65 -11.38
C GLY A 89 33.42 15.82 -12.32
N ILE A 90 33.42 14.49 -12.14
CA ILE A 90 34.16 13.56 -13.01
C ILE A 90 33.65 13.62 -14.46
N ALA A 91 32.33 13.63 -14.66
CA ALA A 91 31.74 13.69 -15.99
C ALA A 91 32.11 14.99 -16.75
N LEU A 92 32.20 16.13 -16.04
CA LEU A 92 32.66 17.39 -16.65
C LEU A 92 34.12 17.32 -17.08
N VAL A 93 34.97 16.69 -16.26
CA VAL A 93 36.39 16.48 -16.60
C VAL A 93 36.52 15.56 -17.82
N GLU A 94 35.78 14.46 -17.86
CA GLU A 94 35.78 13.54 -19.00
C GLU A 94 35.33 14.25 -20.29
N LEU A 95 34.25 15.03 -20.23
CA LEU A 95 33.74 15.78 -21.38
C LEU A 95 34.77 16.83 -21.85
N ALA A 96 35.44 17.53 -20.93
CA ALA A 96 36.51 18.46 -21.26
C ALA A 96 37.69 17.75 -21.96
N VAL A 97 38.10 16.58 -21.47
CA VAL A 97 39.17 15.78 -22.08
C VAL A 97 38.77 15.32 -23.48
N LEU A 98 37.54 14.82 -23.67
CA LEU A 98 37.05 14.42 -24.99
C LEU A 98 37.02 15.59 -25.97
N VAL A 99 36.62 16.78 -25.53
CA VAL A 99 36.65 18.00 -26.35
C VAL A 99 38.08 18.33 -26.78
N VAL A 100 39.06 18.27 -25.87
CA VAL A 100 40.48 18.52 -26.20
C VAL A 100 41.00 17.48 -27.21
N ILE A 101 40.64 16.21 -27.04
CA ILE A 101 41.03 15.14 -27.96
C ILE A 101 40.43 15.38 -29.36
N VAL A 102 39.16 15.76 -29.43
CA VAL A 102 38.48 16.06 -30.70
C VAL A 102 39.14 17.25 -31.40
N ILE A 103 39.45 18.33 -30.67
CA ILE A 103 40.11 19.52 -31.23
C ILE A 103 41.52 19.18 -31.73
N SER A 104 42.29 18.39 -30.98
CA SER A 104 43.66 18.02 -31.36
C SER A 104 43.76 16.96 -32.45
N ARG A 105 42.70 16.20 -32.71
CA ARG A 105 42.60 15.23 -33.82
C ARG A 105 41.93 15.81 -35.07
N GLY A 106 41.18 16.89 -34.92
CA GLY A 106 40.46 17.60 -35.99
C GLY A 106 41.20 18.80 -36.58
N ALA A 107 42.34 19.19 -36.02
CA ALA A 107 43.30 20.16 -36.55
C ALA A 107 44.52 19.43 -37.13
#